data_AF-A0A8S8YQL3-F1
#
_entry.id   AF-A0A8S8YQL3-F1
#
_cell.length_a   1.000
_cell.length_b   1.000
_cell.length_c   1.000
_cell.angle_alpha   90.00
_cell.angle_beta   90.00
_cell.angle_gamma   90.00
#
_symmetry.space_group_name_H-M   'P 1'
#
loop_
_entity.id
_entity.type
_entity.pdbx_description
1 polymer ?
#
loop_
_entity_poly.entity_id
_entity_poly.type
_entity_poly.pdbx_seq_one_letter_code
_entity_poly.pdbx_strand_id
1 'polypeptide(L)'
;MSRLGPVRAALDGHGGGIILARSVVKKMHSGTNALSLVIVLDGACVSCGAAPGTLKGIQDDLLMDDEVVSVRFSAQMLEWFDDLQREFVLKHGGVTFVEV
;
A
#
# COMPACT_ATOMS: atom_id res chain seq x y z
N MET A 1 -9.56 -13.20 -13.50
CA MET A 1 -9.28 -12.16 -12.49
C MET A 1 -8.86 -12.82 -11.18
N SER A 2 -7.64 -13.35 -11.07
CA SER A 2 -7.16 -13.98 -9.81
C SER A 2 -5.63 -14.12 -9.82
N ARG A 3 -4.86 -13.11 -9.42
CA ARG A 3 -3.40 -13.25 -9.17
C ARG A 3 -2.92 -12.57 -7.88
N LEU A 4 -3.83 -12.21 -6.97
CA LEU A 4 -3.49 -11.66 -5.65
C LEU A 4 -3.75 -12.66 -4.51
N GLY A 5 -3.91 -13.95 -4.83
CA GLY A 5 -4.27 -15.00 -3.87
C GLY A 5 -3.32 -15.06 -2.66
N PRO A 6 -1.99 -15.14 -2.85
CA PRO A 6 -1.04 -15.25 -1.73
C PRO A 6 -0.94 -13.96 -0.92
N VAL A 7 -0.92 -12.80 -1.60
CA VAL A 7 -0.81 -11.48 -0.95
C VAL A 7 -2.04 -11.16 -0.11
N ARG A 8 -3.24 -11.53 -0.58
CA ARG A 8 -4.49 -11.33 0.17
C ARG A 8 -4.56 -12.22 1.42
N ALA A 9 -4.02 -13.45 1.35
CA ALA A 9 -4.05 -14.40 2.46
C ALA A 9 -3.16 -13.97 3.66
N ALA A 10 -2.13 -13.15 3.45
CA ALA A 10 -1.27 -12.65 4.53
C ALA A 10 -1.94 -11.56 5.40
N LEU A 11 -3.14 -11.07 5.01
CA LEU A 11 -3.69 -9.81 5.51
C LEU A 11 -5.05 -9.95 6.23
N ASP A 12 -5.70 -11.11 6.17
CA ASP A 12 -7.07 -11.35 6.70
C ASP A 12 -7.13 -11.51 8.24
N GLY A 13 -6.02 -11.31 8.97
CA GLY A 13 -5.89 -11.71 10.38
C GLY A 13 -6.33 -10.70 11.45
N HIS A 14 -6.74 -9.47 11.13
CA HIS A 14 -6.89 -8.39 12.14
C HIS A 14 -8.17 -7.52 12.04
N GLY A 15 -9.14 -7.84 11.18
CA GLY A 15 -10.38 -7.03 11.06
C GLY A 15 -10.21 -5.70 10.28
N GLY A 16 -9.15 -5.61 9.50
CA GLY A 16 -8.96 -4.63 8.42
C GLY A 16 -8.27 -5.32 7.24
N GLY A 17 -8.17 -4.64 6.11
CA GLY A 17 -7.63 -5.23 4.88
C GLY A 17 -6.85 -4.24 4.01
N ILE A 18 -5.97 -4.75 3.16
CA ILE A 18 -5.34 -3.96 2.09
C ILE A 18 -6.14 -4.16 0.81
N ILE A 19 -6.68 -3.07 0.31
CA ILE A 19 -7.40 -3.00 -0.96
C ILE A 19 -6.43 -2.50 -2.03
N LEU A 20 -6.35 -3.21 -3.15
CA LEU A 20 -5.64 -2.73 -4.32
C LEU A 20 -6.52 -1.69 -5.04
N ALA A 21 -6.21 -0.41 -4.86
CA ALA A 21 -6.93 0.68 -5.51
C ALA A 21 -6.60 0.78 -7.00
N ARG A 22 -5.33 0.56 -7.36
CA ARG A 22 -4.88 0.54 -8.75
C ARG A 22 -3.65 -0.34 -8.92
N SER A 23 -3.57 -1.07 -10.03
CA SER A 23 -2.32 -1.68 -10.49
C SER A 23 -2.03 -1.29 -11.93
N VAL A 24 -0.74 -1.08 -12.21
CA VAL A 24 -0.24 -0.83 -13.55
C VAL A 24 0.84 -1.85 -13.83
N VAL A 25 0.63 -2.65 -14.88
CA VAL A 25 1.66 -3.54 -15.41
C VAL A 25 2.52 -2.73 -16.37
N LYS A 26 3.81 -2.62 -16.09
CA LYS A 26 4.81 -2.02 -16.98
C LYS A 26 5.67 -3.12 -17.57
N LYS A 27 5.91 -3.06 -18.87
CA LYS A 27 6.89 -3.94 -19.51
C LYS A 27 8.27 -3.35 -19.27
N MET A 28 9.13 -4.10 -18.58
CA MET A 28 10.51 -3.71 -18.36
C MET A 28 11.30 -3.85 -19.65
N HIS A 29 12.43 -3.13 -19.72
CA HIS A 29 13.33 -3.20 -20.87
C HIS A 29 13.91 -4.63 -21.04
N SER A 30 14.00 -5.38 -19.95
CA SER A 30 14.39 -6.80 -19.89
C SER A 30 13.33 -7.76 -20.48
N GLY A 31 12.17 -7.26 -20.92
CA GLY A 31 11.07 -8.06 -21.47
C GLY A 31 10.14 -8.67 -20.42
N THR A 32 10.47 -8.56 -19.12
CA THR A 32 9.65 -8.98 -17.99
C THR A 32 8.55 -7.97 -17.68
N ASN A 33 7.49 -8.41 -16.99
CA ASN A 33 6.43 -7.54 -16.52
C ASN A 33 6.74 -7.11 -15.09
N ALA A 34 6.55 -5.83 -14.82
CA ALA A 34 6.68 -5.23 -13.50
C ALA A 34 5.35 -4.63 -13.06
N LEU A 35 5.09 -4.67 -11.77
CA LEU A 35 3.86 -4.20 -11.14
C LEU A 35 4.14 -2.92 -10.36
N SER A 36 3.36 -1.89 -10.67
CA SER A 36 3.24 -0.70 -9.83
C SER A 36 1.88 -0.72 -9.16
N LEU A 37 1.86 -0.71 -7.84
CA LEU A 37 0.67 -0.85 -7.00
C LEU A 37 0.33 0.46 -6.32
N VAL A 38 -0.96 0.78 -6.27
CA VAL A 38 -1.53 1.77 -5.36
C VAL A 38 -2.52 1.05 -4.45
N ILE A 39 -2.27 1.12 -3.15
CA ILE A 39 -3.04 0.40 -2.13
C ILE A 39 -3.77 1.35 -1.19
N VAL A 40 -4.86 0.87 -0.62
CA VAL A 40 -5.70 1.53 0.40
C VAL A 40 -5.80 0.58 1.58
N LEU A 41 -5.75 1.10 2.80
CA LEU A 41 -6.10 0.33 3.99
C LEU A 41 -7.58 0.54 4.32
N ASP A 42 -8.27 -0.55 4.63
CA ASP A 42 -9.69 -0.56 5.02
C ASP A 42 -9.87 -1.12 6.45
N GLY A 43 -10.96 -0.73 7.10
CA GLY A 43 -11.35 -1.22 8.42
C GLY A 43 -10.38 -0.83 9.54
N ALA A 44 -10.13 -1.74 10.49
CA ALA A 44 -9.28 -1.50 11.66
C ALA A 44 -7.82 -1.13 11.31
N CYS A 45 -7.39 -1.43 10.07
CA CYS A 45 -6.05 -1.10 9.58
C CYS A 45 -5.85 0.40 9.32
N VAL A 46 -6.90 1.22 9.24
CA VAL A 46 -6.75 2.68 9.14
C VAL A 46 -6.19 3.24 10.44
N SER A 47 -6.73 2.83 11.59
CA SER A 47 -6.24 3.25 12.91
C SER A 47 -4.80 2.80 13.20
N CYS A 48 -4.38 1.63 12.70
CA CYS A 48 -2.99 1.16 12.78
C CYS A 48 -2.08 1.70 11.66
N GLY A 49 -2.65 2.14 10.54
CA GLY A 49 -1.97 2.78 9.42
C GLY A 49 -1.53 4.21 9.70
N ALA A 50 -2.07 4.83 10.76
CA ALA A 50 -1.56 6.09 11.30
C ALA A 50 -0.16 5.97 11.91
N ALA A 51 0.30 4.74 12.22
CA ALA A 51 1.67 4.51 12.65
C ALA A 51 2.59 4.51 11.41
N PRO A 52 3.56 5.44 11.30
CA PRO A 52 4.45 5.57 10.14
C PRO A 52 5.16 4.27 9.75
N GLY A 53 5.60 3.50 10.77
CA GLY A 53 6.30 2.23 10.57
C GLY A 53 5.43 1.15 9.94
N THR A 54 4.10 1.21 10.11
CA THR A 54 3.18 0.21 9.54
C THR A 54 3.09 0.35 8.03
N LEU A 55 2.88 1.57 7.51
CA LEU A 55 2.83 1.78 6.06
C LEU A 55 4.16 1.44 5.40
N LYS A 56 5.26 1.80 6.06
CA LYS A 56 6.60 1.48 5.57
C LYS A 56 6.84 -0.04 5.53
N GLY A 57 6.48 -0.75 6.59
CA GLY A 57 6.57 -2.21 6.65
C GLY A 57 5.77 -2.90 5.55
N ILE A 58 4.53 -2.45 5.29
CA ILE A 58 3.70 -2.97 4.18
C ILE A 58 4.34 -2.70 2.82
N GLN A 59 4.87 -1.49 2.61
CA GLN A 59 5.57 -1.15 1.38
C GLN A 59 6.79 -2.05 1.18
N ASP A 60 7.62 -2.21 2.20
CA ASP A 60 8.85 -2.98 2.11
C ASP A 60 8.58 -4.47 1.89
N ASP A 61 7.56 -5.04 2.55
CA ASP A 61 7.12 -6.42 2.35
C ASP A 61 6.66 -6.68 0.91
N LEU A 62 5.83 -5.80 0.35
CA LEU A 62 5.36 -5.92 -1.04
C LEU A 62 6.48 -5.70 -2.06
N LEU A 63 7.48 -4.86 -1.75
CA LEU A 63 8.65 -4.64 -2.60
C LEU A 63 9.70 -5.78 -2.52
N MET A 64 9.55 -6.74 -1.61
CA MET A 64 10.39 -7.95 -1.62
C MET A 64 10.07 -8.87 -2.81
N ASP A 65 8.91 -8.72 -3.44
CA ASP A 65 8.56 -9.45 -4.65
C ASP A 65 9.23 -8.78 -5.87
N ASP A 66 10.06 -9.52 -6.60
CA ASP A 66 10.80 -9.02 -7.77
C ASP A 66 9.88 -8.54 -8.91
N GLU A 67 8.63 -9.03 -8.96
CA GLU A 67 7.63 -8.51 -9.90
C GLU A 67 7.12 -7.12 -9.50
N VAL A 68 7.30 -6.66 -8.26
CA VAL A 68 6.78 -5.39 -7.75
C VAL A 68 7.87 -4.33 -7.70
N VAL A 69 7.71 -3.27 -8.49
CA VAL A 69 8.73 -2.21 -8.62
C VAL A 69 8.33 -0.91 -7.94
N SER A 70 7.07 -0.79 -7.52
CA SER A 70 6.58 0.41 -6.86
C SER A 70 5.32 0.10 -6.06
N VAL A 71 5.30 0.58 -4.81
CA VAL A 71 4.14 0.52 -3.93
C VAL A 71 3.88 1.92 -3.39
N ARG A 72 2.67 2.43 -3.63
CA ARG A 72 2.19 3.74 -3.19
C ARG A 72 0.85 3.60 -2.49
N PHE A 73 0.48 4.59 -1.71
CA PHE A 73 -0.78 4.61 -0.97
C PHE A 73 -1.75 5.61 -1.60
N SER A 74 -3.05 5.35 -1.52
CA SER A 74 -4.04 6.33 -1.97
C SER A 74 -4.07 7.54 -1.03
N ALA A 75 -4.08 8.75 -1.57
CA ALA A 75 -4.24 9.97 -0.81
C ALA A 75 -5.61 10.05 -0.10
N GLN A 76 -6.62 9.30 -0.56
CA GLN A 76 -7.91 9.16 0.12
C GLN A 76 -7.76 8.63 1.55
N MET A 77 -6.71 7.85 1.85
CA MET A 77 -6.43 7.39 3.22
C MET A 77 -6.20 8.56 4.19
N LEU A 78 -5.66 9.67 3.70
CA LEU A 78 -5.38 10.85 4.52
C LEU A 78 -6.65 11.57 4.98
N GLU A 79 -7.80 11.32 4.35
CA GLU A 79 -9.10 11.87 4.74
C GLU A 79 -9.65 11.22 6.02
N TRP A 80 -9.14 10.03 6.35
CA TRP A 80 -9.53 9.29 7.56
C TRP A 80 -8.66 9.61 8.77
N PHE A 81 -7.61 10.41 8.57
CA PHE A 81 -6.69 10.84 9.63
C PHE A 81 -7.03 12.25 10.08
N ASP A 82 -7.01 12.47 11.39
CA ASP A 82 -7.03 13.83 11.94
C ASP A 82 -5.74 14.57 11.54
N ASP A 83 -5.75 15.91 11.60
CA ASP A 83 -4.63 16.76 11.13
C ASP A 83 -3.26 16.34 11.70
N LEU A 84 -3.21 15.98 12.99
CA LEU A 84 -1.96 15.54 13.64
C LEU A 84 -1.45 14.22 13.05
N GLN A 85 -2.33 13.23 12.89
CA GLN A 85 -1.99 11.93 12.33
C GLN A 85 -1.56 12.07 10.86
N ARG A 86 -2.26 12.92 10.12
CA ARG A 86 -1.95 13.25 8.73
C ARG A 86 -0.57 13.88 8.58
N GLU A 87 -0.26 14.90 9.39
CA GLU A 87 1.07 15.52 9.37
C GLU A 87 2.15 14.51 9.73
N PHE A 88 1.90 13.69 10.76
CA PHE A 88 2.85 12.71 11.23
C PHE A 88 3.16 11.64 10.18
N VAL A 89 2.14 11.08 9.52
CA VAL A 89 2.33 10.06 8.48
C VAL A 89 2.98 10.64 7.22
N LEU A 90 2.65 11.88 6.84
CA LEU A 90 3.29 12.54 5.68
C LEU A 90 4.77 12.83 5.94
N LYS A 91 5.13 13.21 7.17
CA LYS A 91 6.51 13.58 7.52
C LYS A 91 7.37 12.38 7.86
N HIS A 92 6.81 11.36 8.50
CA HIS A 92 7.56 10.24 9.06
C HIS A 92 7.26 8.88 8.41
N GLY A 93 6.21 8.78 7.57
CA GLY A 93 5.78 7.52 6.95
C GLY A 93 6.77 6.92 5.97
N GLY A 94 7.62 7.75 5.34
CA GLY A 94 8.59 7.26 4.35
C GLY A 94 7.96 6.59 3.13
N VAL A 95 6.67 6.88 2.87
CA VAL A 95 5.87 6.33 1.78
C VAL A 95 5.28 7.45 0.94
N THR A 96 4.83 7.12 -0.28
CA THR A 96 4.24 8.11 -1.20
C THR A 96 2.73 7.93 -1.29
N PHE A 97 2.00 9.02 -1.12
CA PHE A 97 0.56 9.10 -1.34
C PHE A 97 0.25 9.66 -2.74
N VAL A 98 -0.73 9.10 -3.43
CA VAL A 98 -1.14 9.53 -4.78
C VAL A 98 -2.66 9.52 -4.94
N GLU A 99 -3.17 10.42 -5.78
CA GLU A 99 -4.56 10.41 -6.24
C GLU A 99 -4.79 9.15 -7.11
N VAL A 100 -5.97 8.53 -6.98
CA VAL A 100 -6.34 7.30 -7.70
C VAL A 100 -7.46 7.55 -8.69
#